data_AF-A0AAJ2LFN4-F1
#
_entry.id   AF-A0AAJ2LFN4-F1
#
_cell.length_a   1.000
_cell.length_b   1.000
_cell.length_c   1.000
_cell.angle_alpha   90.00
_cell.angle_beta   90.00
_cell.angle_gamma   90.00
#
_symmetry.space_group_name_H-M   'P 1'
#
loop_
_entity.id
_entity.type
_entity.pdbx_description
1 polymer ?
#
loop_
_entity_poly.entity_id
_entity_poly.type
_entity_poly.pdbx_seq_one_letter_code
_entity_poly.pdbx_strand_id
1 'polypeptide(L)'
;MTTLFLIASSALLSVTASPVVARDAKPVAAESQPVGSTQRAPSEKAAQKYCVVDTVTGSHLSHKICKTRQDWISQDGFDPLAKR
;
A
#
# COMPACT_ATOMS: atom_id res chain seq x y z
N MET A 1 -44.40 28.01 26.65
CA MET A 1 -43.00 27.56 26.69
C MET A 1 -42.95 26.33 27.58
N THR A 2 -43.10 25.15 26.98
CA THR A 2 -43.17 23.86 27.68
C THR A 2 -41.89 23.09 27.40
N THR A 3 -41.09 22.92 28.44
CA THR A 3 -39.77 22.26 28.44
C THR A 3 -39.93 20.75 28.26
N LEU A 4 -39.24 20.21 27.24
CA LEU A 4 -39.13 18.77 26.98
C LEU A 4 -38.45 18.06 28.16
N PHE A 5 -39.09 16.99 28.64
CA PHE A 5 -38.57 16.10 29.66
C PHE A 5 -37.46 15.18 29.11
N LEU A 6 -36.44 15.03 29.94
CA LEU A 6 -35.15 14.39 29.71
C LEU A 6 -35.26 12.88 29.45
N ILE A 7 -34.59 12.40 28.41
CA ILE A 7 -34.31 10.98 28.16
C ILE A 7 -32.92 10.70 28.73
N ALA A 8 -32.84 10.01 29.87
CA ALA A 8 -31.57 9.60 30.47
C ALA A 8 -31.45 8.07 30.40
N SER A 9 -30.96 7.57 29.27
CA SER A 9 -30.52 6.18 29.14
C SER A 9 -29.00 6.17 29.09
N SER A 10 -28.36 5.77 30.20
CA SER A 10 -26.93 5.46 30.19
C SER A 10 -26.73 4.14 30.93
N ALA A 11 -26.72 3.05 30.16
CA ALA A 11 -26.29 1.75 30.64
C ALA A 11 -24.80 1.82 30.99
N LEU A 12 -24.47 1.64 32.27
CA LEU A 12 -23.10 1.55 32.76
C LEU A 12 -22.53 0.17 32.38
N LEU A 13 -21.87 0.10 31.23
CA LEU A 13 -21.01 -1.04 30.86
C LEU A 13 -19.64 -0.86 31.52
N SER A 14 -19.43 -1.54 32.64
CA SER A 14 -18.11 -1.62 33.30
C SER A 14 -17.18 -2.49 32.46
N VAL A 15 -16.37 -1.86 31.61
CA VAL A 15 -15.28 -2.52 30.89
C VAL A 15 -14.12 -2.74 31.87
N THR A 16 -13.90 -3.97 32.31
CA THR A 16 -12.70 -4.34 33.07
C THR A 16 -11.52 -4.42 32.11
N ALA A 17 -10.70 -3.38 32.06
CA ALA A 17 -9.44 -3.40 31.33
C ALA A 17 -8.43 -4.30 32.07
N SER A 18 -8.08 -5.45 31.50
CA SER A 18 -6.90 -6.20 31.93
C SER A 18 -5.65 -5.52 31.36
N PRO A 19 -4.61 -5.22 32.17
CA PRO A 19 -3.38 -4.68 31.62
C PRO A 19 -2.67 -5.78 30.82
N VAL A 20 -2.49 -5.53 29.52
CA VAL A 20 -1.61 -6.35 28.70
C VAL A 20 -0.17 -6.07 29.13
N VAL A 21 0.55 -7.10 29.57
CA VAL A 21 1.98 -6.99 29.87
C VAL A 21 2.70 -6.88 28.53
N ALA A 22 3.19 -5.68 28.19
CA ALA A 22 4.11 -5.50 27.10
C ALA A 22 5.37 -6.34 27.39
N ARG A 23 5.54 -7.45 26.68
CA ARG A 23 6.83 -8.12 26.60
C ARG A 23 7.70 -7.20 25.74
N ASP A 24 8.79 -6.73 26.32
CA ASP A 24 9.85 -6.00 25.61
C ASP A 24 10.39 -6.93 24.52
N ALA A 25 9.76 -6.89 23.35
CA ALA A 25 10.28 -7.50 22.16
C ALA A 25 11.46 -6.62 21.76
N LYS A 26 12.65 -6.99 22.21
CA LYS A 26 13.92 -6.53 21.64
C LYS A 26 13.71 -6.46 20.14
N PRO A 27 13.94 -5.30 19.48
CA PRO A 27 13.82 -5.23 18.04
C PRO A 27 14.91 -6.15 17.48
N VAL A 28 14.53 -7.38 17.16
CA VAL A 28 15.18 -8.08 16.08
C VAL A 28 14.81 -7.23 14.90
N ALA A 29 15.80 -6.50 14.38
CA ALA A 29 15.68 -5.80 13.12
C ALA A 29 14.98 -6.76 12.17
N ALA A 30 13.73 -6.44 11.82
CA ALA A 30 13.05 -7.08 10.73
C ALA A 30 13.82 -6.62 9.50
N GLU A 31 14.93 -7.31 9.21
CA GLU A 31 15.48 -7.40 7.87
C GLU A 31 14.26 -7.64 7.00
N SER A 32 13.92 -6.64 6.20
CA SER A 32 12.79 -6.71 5.29
C SER A 32 13.16 -7.76 4.27
N GLN A 33 12.90 -9.03 4.61
CA GLN A 33 13.00 -10.14 3.70
C GLN A 33 12.12 -9.75 2.51
N PRO A 34 12.68 -9.62 1.29
CA PRO A 34 11.88 -9.28 0.14
C PRO A 34 10.78 -10.34 0.06
N VAL A 35 9.54 -9.87 0.17
CA VAL A 35 8.33 -10.69 0.03
C VAL A 35 8.53 -11.52 -1.22
N GLY A 36 8.51 -12.83 -1.03
CA GLY A 36 9.17 -13.81 -1.90
C GLY A 36 9.10 -13.45 -3.38
N SER A 37 10.28 -13.44 -4.02
CA SER A 37 10.35 -13.67 -5.45
C SER A 37 9.72 -15.06 -5.68
N THR A 38 8.42 -15.10 -5.94
CA THR A 38 7.81 -16.26 -6.58
C THR A 38 8.60 -16.45 -7.85
N GLN A 39 9.48 -17.44 -7.86
CA GLN A 39 10.19 -17.91 -9.04
C GLN A 39 9.11 -18.20 -10.08
N ARG A 40 8.84 -17.21 -10.93
CA ARG A 40 7.86 -17.35 -12.00
C ARG A 40 8.46 -18.40 -12.92
N ALA A 41 7.80 -19.56 -13.01
CA ALA A 41 8.14 -20.55 -14.03
C ALA A 41 8.29 -19.82 -15.37
N PRO A 42 9.29 -20.14 -16.20
CA PRO A 42 9.51 -19.46 -17.47
C PRO A 42 8.25 -19.62 -18.33
N SER A 43 7.37 -18.63 -18.27
CA SER A 43 6.14 -18.61 -19.05
C SER A 43 6.56 -18.27 -20.47
N GLU A 44 6.27 -19.19 -21.39
CA GLU A 44 6.57 -19.09 -22.81
C GLU A 44 6.25 -17.68 -23.31
N LYS A 45 7.32 -16.95 -23.66
CA LYS A 45 7.29 -15.60 -24.24
C LYS A 45 6.36 -14.59 -23.53
N ALA A 46 6.47 -14.45 -22.22
CA ALA A 46 5.91 -13.25 -21.57
C ALA A 46 6.51 -11.99 -22.23
N ALA A 47 5.66 -11.14 -22.81
CA ALA A 47 6.10 -9.92 -23.49
C ALA A 47 6.93 -9.04 -22.55
N GLN A 48 8.07 -8.56 -23.03
CA GLN A 48 8.97 -7.70 -22.26
C GLN A 48 8.23 -6.41 -21.85
N LYS A 49 8.19 -6.15 -20.54
CA LYS A 49 7.64 -4.92 -19.97
C LYS A 49 8.76 -3.98 -19.54
N TYR A 50 8.46 -2.69 -19.60
CA TYR A 50 9.33 -1.59 -19.18
C TYR A 50 8.61 -0.82 -18.08
N CYS A 51 9.29 -0.66 -16.94
CA CYS A 51 8.75 0.00 -15.78
C CYS A 51 9.31 1.41 -15.63
N VAL A 52 8.43 2.39 -15.60
CA VAL A 52 8.76 3.80 -15.34
C VAL A 52 8.30 4.14 -13.94
N VAL A 53 9.15 4.87 -13.21
CA VAL A 53 8.82 5.38 -11.88
C VAL A 53 8.35 6.81 -12.03
N ASP A 54 7.10 7.07 -11.65
CA ASP A 54 6.50 8.38 -11.59
C ASP A 54 6.49 8.88 -10.14
N THR A 55 6.71 10.19 -9.96
CA THR A 55 6.69 10.83 -8.64
C THR A 55 5.50 11.76 -8.60
N VAL A 56 4.38 11.30 -8.05
CA VAL A 56 3.17 12.12 -7.96
C VAL A 56 3.35 13.15 -6.84
N THR A 57 3.06 14.41 -7.13
CA THR A 57 3.18 15.53 -6.19
C THR A 57 2.22 15.37 -5.01
N GLY A 58 2.74 15.53 -3.79
CA GLY A 58 1.96 15.58 -2.55
C GLY A 58 2.12 14.36 -1.63
N SER A 59 2.41 13.17 -2.18
CA SER A 59 2.48 11.95 -1.35
C SER A 59 3.90 11.43 -1.09
N HIS A 60 4.92 11.93 -1.80
CA HIS A 60 6.32 11.43 -1.80
C HIS A 60 6.47 9.92 -2.09
N LEU A 61 5.37 9.20 -2.29
CA LEU A 61 5.31 7.81 -2.68
C LEU A 61 5.51 7.74 -4.19
N SER A 62 6.54 7.02 -4.60
CA SER A 62 6.83 6.79 -6.01
C SER A 62 5.93 5.67 -6.54
N HIS A 63 5.33 5.90 -7.70
CA HIS A 63 4.43 4.96 -8.36
C HIS A 63 5.18 4.30 -9.51
N LYS A 64 5.23 2.98 -9.53
CA LYS A 64 5.88 2.21 -10.60
C LYS A 64 4.84 1.67 -11.56
N ILE A 65 4.90 2.11 -12.81
CA ILE A 65 3.99 1.67 -13.87
C ILE A 65 4.78 0.81 -14.85
N CYS A 66 4.31 -0.41 -15.15
CA CYS A 66 4.99 -1.35 -16.05
C CYS A 66 4.10 -1.71 -17.23
N LYS A 67 4.47 -1.27 -18.44
CA LYS A 67 3.75 -1.55 -19.69
C LYS A 67 4.69 -2.13 -20.76
N THR A 68 4.16 -2.67 -21.85
CA THR A 68 5.01 -3.00 -23.01
C THR A 68 5.49 -1.72 -23.70
N ARG A 69 6.55 -1.79 -24.52
CA ARG A 69 7.01 -0.62 -25.29
C ARG A 69 5.90 -0.06 -26.19
N GLN A 70 5.15 -0.94 -26.84
CA GLN A 70 4.03 -0.52 -27.70
C GLN A 70 2.95 0.20 -26.91
N ASP A 71 2.61 -0.29 -25.72
CA ASP A 71 1.62 0.37 -24.86
C ASP A 71 2.08 1.77 -24.44
N TRP A 72 3.35 1.93 -24.07
CA TRP A 72 3.90 3.25 -23.73
C TRP A 72 3.78 4.23 -24.89
N ILE A 73 4.11 3.78 -26.11
CA ILE A 73 4.03 4.63 -27.32
C ILE A 73 2.57 4.94 -27.65
N SER A 74 1.68 3.94 -27.56
CA SER A 74 0.29 4.08 -28.02
C SER A 74 -0.59 4.83 -27.02
N GLN A 75 -0.35 4.65 -25.72
CA GLN A 75 -1.17 5.24 -24.65
C GLN A 75 -0.59 6.55 -24.13
N ASP A 76 0.73 6.64 -24.03
CA ASP A 76 1.40 7.76 -23.35
C ASP A 76 2.26 8.62 -24.32
N GLY A 77 2.40 8.21 -25.59
CA GLY A 77 3.18 8.93 -26.60
C GLY A 77 4.69 8.95 -26.30
N PHE A 78 5.14 8.06 -25.42
CA PHE A 78 6.50 8.06 -24.87
C PHE A 78 7.18 6.71 -25.15
N ASP A 79 8.46 6.74 -25.56
CA ASP A 79 9.26 5.52 -25.72
C ASP A 79 10.27 5.40 -24.56
N PRO A 80 10.13 4.41 -23.66
CA PRO A 80 11.04 4.22 -22.53
C PRO A 80 12.46 3.83 -22.95
N LEU A 81 12.71 3.53 -24.23
CA LEU A 81 14.03 3.18 -24.76
C LEU A 81 14.62 4.22 -25.71
N ALA A 82 13.95 5.36 -25.93
CA ALA A 82 14.51 6.43 -26.75
C ALA A 82 15.78 7.00 -26.07
N LYS A 83 16.85 7.15 -26.85
CA LYS A 83 18.05 7.87 -26.41
C LYS A 83 17.75 9.37 -26.36
N ARG A 84 18.28 10.05 -25.34
CA ARG A 84 18.25 11.52 -25.23
C ARG A 84 19.15 12.19 -26.24
#